data_AF-A0A078FKW2-F1
#
_entry.id   AF-A0A078FKW2-F1
#
_cell.length_a   1.000
_cell.length_b   1.000
_cell.length_c   1.000
_cell.angle_alpha   90.00
_cell.angle_beta   90.00
_cell.angle_gamma   90.00
#
_symmetry.space_group_name_H-M   'P 1'
#
loop_
_entity.id
_entity.type
_entity.pdbx_description
1 polymer ?
#
loop_
_entity_poly.entity_id
_entity_poly.type
_entity_poly.pdbx_seq_one_letter_code
_entity_poly.pdbx_strand_id
1 'polypeptide(L)'
;MEEEDLVVISRSIVIPRNAKKSSSSKKKIHVLPWDLSRLRFGYLQRGLLFSRPYPKIDIVLSRLQTSLSLALDRFYPLAGLRSRRG
;
A
#
# COMPACT_ATOMS: atom_id res chain seq x y z
N MET A 1 26.35 -13.35 17.63
CA MET A 1 25.54 -12.82 16.52
C MET A 1 24.56 -11.90 17.20
N GLU A 2 24.84 -10.60 17.22
CA GLU A 2 23.98 -9.63 17.90
C GLU A 2 22.70 -9.54 17.07
N GLU A 3 21.57 -9.96 17.65
CA GLU A 3 20.27 -9.71 17.03
C GLU A 3 20.00 -8.22 17.14
N GLU A 4 20.12 -7.52 16.01
CA GLU A 4 19.69 -6.13 15.91
C GLU A 4 18.18 -6.08 16.12
N ASP A 5 17.79 -5.58 17.29
CA ASP A 5 16.40 -5.54 17.75
C ASP A 5 15.63 -4.49 16.93
N LEU A 6 14.90 -4.96 15.92
CA LEU A 6 14.14 -4.09 15.01
C LEU A 6 12.85 -3.62 15.69
N VAL A 7 12.83 -2.36 16.11
CA VAL A 7 11.64 -1.73 16.70
C VAL A 7 10.74 -1.12 15.63
N VAL A 8 9.48 -1.55 15.59
CA VAL A 8 8.46 -0.94 14.72
C VAL A 8 8.04 0.42 15.29
N ILE A 9 8.33 1.50 14.57
CA ILE A 9 8.06 2.88 15.01
C ILE A 9 6.59 3.29 14.78
N SER A 10 5.99 2.84 13.67
CA SER A 10 4.61 3.22 13.32
C SER A 10 3.95 2.20 12.40
N ARG A 11 2.64 2.00 12.61
CA ARG A 11 1.77 1.19 11.74
C ARG A 11 0.46 1.93 11.54
N SER A 12 0.07 2.16 10.29
CA SER A 12 -1.14 2.89 9.94
C SER A 12 -1.80 2.30 8.69
N ILE A 13 -3.14 2.36 8.65
CA ILE A 13 -3.94 1.97 7.48
C ILE A 13 -4.25 3.25 6.70
N VAL A 14 -3.81 3.33 5.44
CA VAL A 14 -4.04 4.49 4.58
C VAL A 14 -5.17 4.21 3.60
N ILE A 15 -6.20 5.04 3.63
CA ILE A 15 -7.40 4.94 2.78
C ILE A 15 -7.30 6.02 1.69
N PRO A 16 -7.79 5.76 0.46
CA PRO A 16 -7.88 6.78 -0.58
C PRO A 16 -8.67 8.00 -0.08
N ARG A 17 -8.17 9.20 -0.35
CA ARG A 17 -8.78 10.46 0.11
C ARG A 17 -10.21 10.62 -0.42
N ASN A 18 -10.50 10.09 -1.60
CA ASN A 18 -11.80 10.21 -2.26
C ASN A 18 -12.68 8.95 -2.15
N ALA A 19 -12.38 8.04 -1.22
CA ALA A 19 -13.10 6.77 -1.06
C ALA A 19 -14.62 6.93 -0.87
N LYS A 20 -15.08 8.06 -0.30
CA LYS A 20 -16.50 8.37 -0.05
C LYS A 20 -17.21 9.11 -1.20
N LYS A 21 -16.49 9.71 -2.16
CA LYS A 21 -17.10 10.43 -3.31
C LYS A 21 -17.19 9.57 -4.57
N SER A 22 -16.68 8.34 -4.56
CA SER A 22 -16.79 7.45 -5.72
C SER A 22 -18.21 6.86 -5.82
N SER A 23 -19.18 7.68 -6.18
CA SER A 23 -20.48 7.27 -6.71
C SER A 23 -20.37 6.77 -8.16
N SER A 24 -19.22 6.97 -8.82
CA SER A 24 -18.92 6.35 -10.10
C SER A 24 -18.46 4.91 -9.88
N SER A 25 -19.26 3.99 -10.41
CA SER A 25 -18.95 2.61 -10.76
C SER A 25 -17.45 2.28 -10.82
N LYS A 26 -16.83 1.96 -9.68
CA LYS A 26 -15.48 1.39 -9.66
C LYS A 26 -15.54 0.10 -10.49
N LYS A 27 -14.90 0.10 -11.67
CA LYS A 27 -14.87 -1.05 -12.56
C LYS A 27 -14.34 -2.24 -11.75
N LYS A 28 -15.16 -3.28 -11.62
CA LYS A 28 -14.70 -4.55 -11.07
C LYS A 28 -13.57 -5.04 -11.99
N ILE A 29 -12.37 -5.11 -11.45
CA ILE A 29 -11.24 -5.66 -12.18
C ILE A 29 -11.39 -7.17 -12.15
N HIS A 30 -11.71 -7.73 -13.31
CA HIS A 30 -11.68 -9.16 -13.52
C HIS A 30 -10.22 -9.60 -13.55
N VAL A 31 -9.87 -10.55 -12.69
CA VAL A 31 -8.51 -11.10 -12.62
C VAL A 31 -8.27 -11.88 -13.91
N LEU A 32 -7.25 -11.51 -14.69
CA LEU A 32 -6.92 -12.29 -15.89
C LEU A 32 -6.31 -13.64 -15.45
N PRO A 33 -6.46 -14.71 -16.25
CA PRO A 33 -5.84 -16.01 -15.95
C PRO A 33 -4.33 -15.93 -15.69
N TRP A 34 -3.64 -15.00 -16.35
CA TRP A 34 -2.22 -14.70 -16.16
C TRP A 34 -1.87 -14.06 -14.80
N ASP A 35 -2.82 -13.36 -14.18
CA ASP A 35 -2.62 -12.80 -12.85
C ASP A 35 -2.79 -13.88 -11.76
N LEU A 36 -3.65 -14.88 -11.99
CA LEU A 36 -3.83 -16.01 -11.08
C LEU A 36 -2.57 -16.87 -10.95
N SER A 37 -1.83 -17.07 -12.05
CA SER A 37 -0.55 -17.79 -11.99
C SER A 37 0.49 -17.01 -11.18
N ARG A 38 0.49 -15.67 -11.27
CA ARG A 38 1.38 -14.79 -10.50
C ARG A 38 1.07 -14.78 -9.00
N LEU A 39 -0.18 -14.99 -8.59
CA LEU A 39 -0.53 -15.12 -7.17
C LEU A 39 0.14 -16.33 -6.49
N ARG A 40 0.57 -17.33 -7.25
CA ARG A 40 1.28 -18.51 -6.71
C ARG A 40 2.73 -18.20 -6.31
N PHE A 41 3.31 -17.11 -6.80
CA PHE A 41 4.69 -16.72 -6.51
C PHE A 41 4.85 -15.98 -5.16
N GLY A 42 3.76 -15.81 -4.40
CA GLY A 42 3.80 -15.21 -3.08
C GLY A 42 3.76 -13.68 -3.08
N TYR A 43 3.84 -13.09 -1.89
CA TYR A 43 3.84 -11.64 -1.71
C TYR A 43 5.19 -11.06 -2.11
N LEU A 44 5.20 -10.12 -3.05
CA LEU A 44 6.43 -9.49 -3.51
C LEU A 44 6.90 -8.45 -2.48
N GLN A 45 7.78 -8.87 -1.57
CA GLN A 45 8.36 -7.97 -0.59
C GLN A 45 9.51 -7.17 -1.23
N ARG A 46 9.36 -5.85 -1.27
CA ARG A 46 10.39 -4.93 -1.78
C ARG A 46 10.66 -3.87 -0.71
N GLY A 47 11.94 -3.70 -0.37
CA GLY A 47 12.42 -2.65 0.53
C GLY A 47 13.11 -1.54 -0.26
N LEU A 48 13.06 -0.32 0.26
CA LEU A 48 13.85 0.81 -0.22
C LEU A 48 14.65 1.36 0.96
N LEU A 49 15.97 1.49 0.78
CA LEU A 49 16.87 2.08 1.77
C LEU A 49 17.14 3.53 1.38
N PHE A 50 16.87 4.44 2.30
CA PHE A 50 17.16 5.86 2.15
C PHE A 50 18.21 6.25 3.19
N SER A 51 19.12 7.15 2.82
CA SER A 51 19.98 7.84 3.80
C SER A 51 19.11 8.53 4.85
N ARG A 52 19.60 8.66 6.09
CA ARG A 52 18.85 9.29 7.19
C ARG A 52 18.18 10.58 6.71
N PRO A 53 16.84 10.67 6.81
CA PRO A 53 16.14 11.84 6.32
C PRO A 53 16.44 13.03 7.23
N TYR A 54 16.86 14.13 6.61
CA TYR A 54 16.77 15.48 7.17
C TYR A 54 15.52 16.10 6.54
N PRO A 55 14.31 15.77 7.04
CA PRO A 55 13.78 16.21 8.34
C PRO A 55 13.34 15.07 9.26
N LYS A 56 12.83 15.40 10.47
CA LYS A 56 12.30 14.45 11.48
C LYS A 56 11.41 13.36 10.85
N ILE A 57 11.56 12.12 11.31
CA ILE A 57 10.81 10.95 10.83
C ILE A 57 9.30 11.19 10.84
N ASP A 58 8.77 11.92 11.83
CA ASP A 58 7.35 12.26 11.93
C ASP A 58 6.83 13.06 10.73
N ILE A 59 7.65 13.97 10.20
CA ILE A 59 7.32 14.79 9.04
C ILE A 59 7.30 13.92 7.78
N VAL A 60 8.30 13.03 7.64
CA VAL A 60 8.36 12.08 6.53
C VAL A 60 7.15 11.14 6.56
N LEU A 61 6.79 10.63 7.74
CA LEU A 61 5.66 9.74 7.93
C LEU A 61 4.34 10.42 7.52
N SER A 62 4.10 11.65 7.98
CA SER A 62 2.91 12.42 7.63
C SER A 62 2.81 12.71 6.12
N ARG A 63 3.93 13.09 5.50
CA ARG A 63 4.00 13.31 4.04
C ARG A 63 3.79 12.02 3.27
N LEU A 64 4.34 10.90 3.72
CA LEU A 64 4.19 9.59 3.10
C LEU A 64 2.75 9.09 3.16
N GLN A 65 2.08 9.24 4.32
CA GLN A 65 0.67 8.89 4.46
C GLN A 65 -0.21 9.72 3.51
N THR A 66 0.05 11.02 3.42
CA THR A 66 -0.71 11.93 2.55
C THR A 66 -0.48 11.63 1.07
N SER A 67 0.77 11.43 0.67
CA SER A 67 1.11 11.11 -0.73
C SER A 67 0.59 9.73 -1.13
N LEU A 68 0.65 8.73 -0.24
CA LEU A 68 0.08 7.41 -0.47
C LEU A 68 -1.44 7.47 -0.60
N SER A 69 -2.13 8.22 0.26
CA SER A 69 -3.60 8.41 0.16
C SER A 69 -4.00 9.02 -1.19
N LEU A 70 -3.23 10.00 -1.67
CA LEU A 70 -3.44 10.62 -2.99
C LEU A 70 -3.08 9.67 -4.15
N ALA A 71 -2.05 8.84 -4.01
CA ALA A 71 -1.71 7.83 -4.99
C ALA A 71 -2.80 6.75 -5.09
N LEU A 72 -3.37 6.33 -3.96
CA LEU A 72 -4.44 5.35 -3.90
C LEU A 72 -5.76 5.83 -4.54
N ASP A 73 -5.98 7.15 -4.67
CA ASP A 73 -7.10 7.67 -5.47
C ASP A 73 -6.95 7.33 -6.96
N ARG A 74 -5.72 7.33 -7.49
CA ARG A 74 -5.42 6.93 -8.87
C ARG A 74 -5.27 5.41 -9.01
N PHE A 75 -4.61 4.78 -8.06
CA PHE A 75 -4.39 3.34 -7.99
C PHE A 75 -5.40 2.66 -7.05
N TYR A 76 -6.68 2.98 -7.22
CA TYR A 76 -7.76 2.43 -6.40
C TYR A 76 -7.80 0.89 -6.28
N PRO A 77 -7.31 0.08 -7.24
CA PRO A 77 -7.29 -1.38 -7.09
C PRO A 77 -6.37 -1.85 -5.95
N LEU A 78 -5.35 -1.08 -5.60
CA LEU A 78 -4.39 -1.43 -4.55
C LEU A 78 -4.96 -1.23 -3.15
N ALA A 79 -5.95 -0.35 -3.00
CA ALA A 79 -6.69 -0.15 -1.75
C ALA A 79 -7.81 -1.18 -1.55
N GLY A 80 -8.07 -2.03 -2.55
CA GLY A 80 -9.14 -3.03 -2.50
C GLY A 80 -8.71 -4.30 -1.78
N LEU A 81 -9.59 -4.84 -0.93
CA LEU A 81 -9.47 -6.22 -0.47
C LEU A 81 -9.83 -7.15 -1.63
N ARG A 82 -8.96 -8.11 -1.93
CA ARG A 82 -9.22 -9.10 -2.98
C ARG A 82 -10.36 -10.00 -2.51
N SER A 83 -11.57 -9.77 -3.00
CA SER A 83 -12.70 -10.67 -2.74
C SER A 83 -12.45 -11.98 -3.50
N ARG A 84 -11.96 -12.98 -2.78
CA ARG A 84 -11.88 -14.35 -3.28
C ARG A 84 -13.27 -14.97 -3.08
N ARG A 85 -14.11 -14.96 -4.12
CA ARG A 85 -15.26 -15.87 -4.15
C ARG A 85 -14.79 -17.21 -4.69
N GLY A 86 -14.97 -18.24 -3.87
CA GLY A 86 -14.90 -19.64 -4.28
C GLY A 86 -16.12 -20.02 -5.10
#